data_AF-A0ABC8RX21-F1
#
_entry.id   AF-A0ABC8RX21-F1
#
_cell.length_a   1.000
_cell.length_b   1.000
_cell.length_c   1.000
_cell.angle_alpha   90.00
_cell.angle_beta   90.00
_cell.angle_gamma   90.00
#
_symmetry.space_group_name_H-M   'P 1'
#
loop_
_entity.id
_entity.type
_entity.pdbx_description
1 polymer ?
#
loop_
_entity_poly.entity_id
_entity_poly.type
_entity_poly.pdbx_seq_one_letter_code
_entity_poly.pdbx_strand_id
1 'polypeptide(L)'
;MNALGSSEPVLVIQKSLFDTEVSNQHNRLSIPINKIEEGFHVEEDEKRALDLRNGKKCGEISASSIGRSLEEREIKLRKWDMKKEHSGTNNAMYVLTQSWNMFRESNGLEAGMVVQVRSFQVNSRRWFILVNNREECSSDECNRSCDGASTSKSSNIASTTGSKTQ
;
A
#
# COMPACT_ATOMS: atom_id res chain seq x y z
N MET A 1 11.60 -25.13 18.75
CA MET A 1 10.95 -25.40 17.45
C MET A 1 9.44 -25.34 17.68
N ASN A 2 8.75 -24.39 17.07
CA ASN A 2 7.30 -24.23 17.26
C ASN A 2 6.57 -25.38 16.52
N ALA A 3 5.55 -25.98 17.15
CA ALA A 3 4.95 -27.27 16.78
C ALA A 3 4.23 -27.33 15.41
N LEU A 4 4.29 -26.28 14.59
CA LEU A 4 3.57 -26.14 13.31
C LEU A 4 4.45 -25.68 12.14
N GLY A 5 5.78 -25.67 12.29
CA GLY A 5 6.66 -25.08 11.26
C GLY A 5 6.37 -23.59 11.04
N SER A 6 5.84 -22.92 12.06
CA SER A 6 5.56 -21.48 12.07
C SER A 6 6.71 -20.71 12.71
N SER A 7 7.12 -19.61 12.09
CA SER A 7 8.00 -18.63 12.72
C SER A 7 7.19 -17.71 13.64
N GLU A 8 7.87 -17.03 14.56
CA GLU A 8 7.28 -15.90 15.28
C GLU A 8 7.05 -14.71 14.33
N PRO A 9 6.01 -13.89 14.54
CA PRO A 9 5.81 -12.66 13.79
C PRO A 9 6.88 -11.61 14.08
N VAL A 10 7.59 -11.20 13.03
CA VAL A 10 8.54 -10.08 13.07
C VAL A 10 7.86 -8.80 12.58
N LEU A 11 8.16 -7.67 13.22
CA LEU A 11 7.75 -6.36 12.70
C LEU A 11 8.47 -6.10 11.38
N VAL A 12 7.72 -5.65 10.37
CA VAL A 12 8.27 -5.25 9.07
C VAL A 12 8.38 -3.74 9.00
N ILE A 13 7.31 -3.03 9.35
CA ILE A 13 7.25 -1.57 9.35
C ILE A 13 6.09 -1.09 10.24
N GLN A 14 6.25 0.07 10.85
CA GLN A 14 5.17 0.87 11.42
C GLN A 14 5.16 2.24 10.73
N LYS A 15 4.01 2.65 10.18
CA LYS A 15 3.89 3.94 9.47
C LYS A 15 2.47 4.48 9.49
N SER A 16 2.34 5.80 9.34
CA SER A 16 1.08 6.44 8.99
C SER A 16 0.73 6.15 7.52
N LEU A 17 -0.55 5.96 7.23
CA LEU A 17 -1.06 5.77 5.88
C LEU A 17 -1.06 7.07 5.09
N PHE A 18 -0.60 7.01 3.85
CA PHE A 18 -0.70 8.12 2.89
C PHE A 18 -2.03 8.12 2.15
N ASP A 19 -2.46 9.26 1.61
CA ASP A 19 -3.69 9.39 0.79
C ASP A 19 -3.73 8.38 -0.36
N THR A 20 -2.58 8.15 -1.01
CA THR A 20 -2.47 7.18 -2.10
C THR A 20 -2.67 5.73 -1.66
N GLU A 21 -2.50 5.42 -0.38
CA GLU A 21 -2.69 4.08 0.17
C GLU A 21 -4.13 3.88 0.63
N VAL A 22 -4.84 4.95 0.98
CA VAL A 22 -6.27 4.88 1.33
C VAL A 22 -7.18 5.14 0.14
N SER A 23 -6.66 5.52 -1.02
CA SER A 23 -7.45 5.66 -2.25
C SER A 23 -7.91 4.31 -2.82
N ASN A 24 -9.20 4.21 -3.15
CA ASN A 24 -9.81 3.05 -3.81
C ASN A 24 -9.11 2.67 -5.12
N GLN A 25 -8.51 3.63 -5.82
CA GLN A 25 -7.92 3.41 -7.13
C GLN A 25 -6.59 2.64 -7.07
N HIS A 26 -5.81 2.81 -6.01
CA HIS A 26 -4.45 2.28 -5.97
C HIS A 26 -4.36 0.88 -5.37
N ASN A 27 -5.24 0.52 -4.43
CA ASN A 27 -5.31 -0.81 -3.81
C ASN A 27 -3.94 -1.37 -3.40
N ARG A 28 -3.14 -0.53 -2.74
CA ARG A 28 -1.77 -0.86 -2.38
C ARG A 28 -1.32 -0.26 -1.06
N LEU A 29 -0.49 -0.99 -0.33
CA LEU A 29 0.32 -0.49 0.78
C LEU A 29 1.80 -0.56 0.41
N SER A 30 2.50 0.56 0.52
CA SER A 30 3.93 0.69 0.25
C SER A 30 4.76 0.50 1.52
N ILE A 31 5.83 -0.29 1.38
CA ILE A 31 6.81 -0.62 2.40
C ILE A 31 8.19 -0.24 1.84
N PRO A 32 8.65 1.00 2.07
CA PRO A 32 9.96 1.45 1.60
C PRO A 32 11.08 0.60 2.21
N ILE A 33 12.01 0.08 1.39
CA ILE A 33 13.04 -0.87 1.87
C ILE A 33 13.94 -0.22 2.94
N ASN A 34 14.21 1.07 2.83
CA ASN A 34 14.99 1.83 3.80
C ASN A 34 14.26 2.12 5.13
N LYS A 35 13.01 1.67 5.28
CA LYS A 35 12.18 1.80 6.48
C LYS A 35 11.75 0.43 7.04
N ILE A 36 12.32 -0.64 6.49
CA ILE A 36 12.08 -1.99 6.97
C ILE A 36 12.90 -2.21 8.24
N GLU A 37 12.26 -2.79 9.24
CA GLU A 37 12.92 -3.22 10.47
C GLU A 37 13.90 -4.36 10.21
N GLU A 38 15.05 -4.35 10.89
CA GLU A 38 16.17 -5.29 10.65
C GLU A 38 15.77 -6.78 10.77
N GLY A 39 14.70 -7.09 11.49
CA GLY A 39 14.22 -8.46 11.67
C GLY A 39 13.49 -9.04 10.46
N PHE A 40 13.03 -8.23 9.50
CA PHE A 40 12.29 -8.72 8.34
C PHE A 40 13.20 -9.10 7.19
N HIS A 41 13.06 -10.34 6.73
CA HIS A 41 13.87 -10.92 5.66
C HIS A 41 12.98 -11.53 4.58
N VAL A 42 13.36 -11.30 3.33
CA VAL A 42 12.79 -11.96 2.15
C VAL A 42 13.77 -13.05 1.72
N GLU A 43 13.30 -14.28 1.60
CA GLU A 43 14.16 -15.43 1.25
C GLU A 43 14.74 -15.26 -0.16
N GLU A 44 15.86 -15.92 -0.45
CA GLU A 44 16.56 -15.74 -1.72
C GLU A 44 15.70 -16.09 -2.94
N ASP A 45 14.92 -17.18 -2.87
CA ASP A 45 14.02 -17.59 -3.95
C ASP A 45 12.87 -16.58 -4.14
N GLU A 46 12.35 -16.02 -3.06
CA GLU A 46 11.31 -14.99 -3.12
C GLU A 46 11.87 -13.69 -3.68
N LYS A 47 13.08 -13.31 -3.29
CA LYS A 47 13.79 -12.16 -3.85
C LYS A 47 14.00 -12.35 -5.35
N ARG A 48 14.43 -13.53 -5.79
CA ARG A 48 14.56 -13.86 -7.21
C ARG A 48 13.23 -13.69 -7.93
N ALA A 49 12.14 -14.19 -7.37
CA ALA A 49 10.80 -14.05 -7.93
C ALA A 49 10.35 -12.57 -7.99
N LEU A 50 10.60 -11.79 -6.94
CA LEU A 50 10.26 -10.36 -6.86
C LEU A 50 11.12 -9.48 -7.77
N ASP A 51 12.33 -9.92 -8.11
CA ASP A 51 13.26 -9.23 -9.02
C ASP A 51 12.98 -9.57 -10.49
N LEU A 52 12.15 -10.58 -10.80
CA LEU A 52 11.74 -10.88 -12.17
C LEU A 52 11.04 -9.68 -12.82
N ARG A 53 11.39 -9.40 -14.07
CA ARG A 53 10.76 -8.36 -14.89
C ARG A 53 10.42 -8.95 -16.26
N ASN A 54 9.17 -8.80 -16.67
CA ASN A 54 8.72 -9.17 -18.02
C ASN A 54 8.01 -7.96 -18.66
N GLY A 55 8.79 -7.15 -19.37
CA GLY A 55 8.33 -5.87 -19.90
C GLY A 55 7.84 -4.94 -18.78
N LYS A 56 6.56 -4.55 -18.84
CA LYS A 56 5.91 -3.71 -17.81
C LYS A 56 5.45 -4.50 -16.57
N LYS A 57 5.48 -5.84 -16.61
CA LYS A 57 5.06 -6.67 -15.48
C LYS A 57 6.24 -6.90 -14.54
N CYS A 58 6.03 -6.59 -13.26
CA CYS A 58 6.95 -6.95 -12.20
C CYS A 58 6.58 -8.32 -11.64
N GLY A 59 7.58 -9.08 -11.20
CA GLY A 59 7.38 -10.31 -10.46
C GLY A 59 6.61 -10.07 -9.16
N GLU A 60 5.92 -11.11 -8.71
CA GLU A 60 5.11 -11.11 -7.51
C GLU A 60 5.21 -12.46 -6.81
N ILE A 61 5.00 -12.45 -5.50
CA ILE A 61 4.78 -13.66 -4.72
C ILE A 61 3.40 -13.59 -4.06
N SER A 62 2.74 -14.74 -3.97
CA SER A 62 1.47 -14.86 -3.23
C SER A 62 1.78 -15.07 -1.75
N ALA A 63 1.12 -14.31 -0.89
CA ALA A 63 1.15 -14.47 0.55
C ALA A 63 -0.28 -14.55 1.10
N SER A 64 -0.41 -14.99 2.35
CA SER A 64 -1.65 -14.83 3.10
C SER A 64 -1.56 -13.58 3.97
N SER A 65 -2.69 -12.94 4.22
CA SER A 65 -2.81 -11.82 5.14
C SER A 65 -3.95 -12.05 6.10
N ILE A 66 -3.79 -11.62 7.34
CA ILE A 66 -4.83 -11.66 8.35
C ILE A 66 -4.94 -10.29 9.02
N GLY A 67 -6.18 -9.84 9.18
CA GLY A 67 -6.51 -8.59 9.85
C GLY A 67 -7.14 -8.79 11.22
N ARG A 68 -7.68 -7.71 11.82
CA ARG A 68 -8.35 -7.77 13.12
C ARG A 68 -9.61 -8.63 13.13
N SER A 69 -10.30 -8.76 11.99
CA SER A 69 -11.45 -9.65 11.83
C SER A 69 -11.06 -11.13 11.82
N LEU A 70 -9.76 -11.45 11.88
CA LEU A 70 -9.21 -12.81 11.74
C LEU A 70 -9.55 -13.50 10.41
N GLU A 71 -10.02 -12.73 9.42
CA GLU A 71 -10.29 -13.23 8.09
C GLU A 71 -8.97 -13.36 7.31
N GLU A 72 -8.67 -14.58 6.87
CA GLU A 72 -7.57 -14.83 5.95
C GLU A 72 -7.92 -14.31 4.55
N ARG A 73 -6.97 -13.61 3.93
CA ARG A 73 -7.07 -13.11 2.56
C ARG A 73 -5.78 -13.32 1.81
N GLU A 74 -5.86 -13.73 0.55
CA GLU A 74 -4.69 -13.74 -0.33
C GLU A 74 -4.23 -12.31 -0.60
N ILE A 75 -2.92 -12.06 -0.54
CA ILE A 75 -2.29 -10.78 -0.86
C ILE A 75 -1.09 -11.01 -1.77
N LYS A 76 -0.79 -10.07 -2.68
CA LYS A 76 0.45 -10.14 -3.48
C LYS A 76 1.49 -9.19 -2.93
N LEU A 77 2.70 -9.70 -2.73
CA LEU A 77 3.89 -8.89 -2.49
C LEU A 77 4.61 -8.66 -3.82
N ARG A 78 4.94 -7.40 -4.11
CA ARG A 78 5.69 -6.98 -5.30
C ARG A 78 6.86 -6.11 -4.88
N LYS A 79 7.93 -6.08 -5.67
CA LYS A 79 9.04 -5.12 -5.50
C LYS A 79 9.00 -4.11 -6.62
N TRP A 80 8.97 -2.82 -6.28
CA TRP A 80 9.03 -1.71 -7.23
C TRP A 80 10.33 -0.95 -7.04
N ASP A 81 11.12 -0.90 -8.11
CA ASP A 81 12.36 -0.11 -8.15
C ASP A 81 12.02 1.32 -8.60
N MET A 82 12.25 2.31 -7.74
CA MET A 82 12.13 3.72 -8.09
C MET A 82 13.46 4.19 -8.66
N LYS A 83 13.52 4.34 -9.99
CA LYS A 83 14.64 5.01 -10.64
C LYS A 83 14.55 6.50 -10.32
N LYS A 84 15.55 7.05 -9.62
CA LYS A 84 15.78 8.49 -9.60
C LYS A 84 16.72 8.81 -10.75
N GLU A 85 16.22 9.51 -11.76
CA GLU A 85 16.98 9.86 -12.97
C GLU A 85 18.27 10.66 -12.70
N HIS A 86 18.40 11.29 -11.52
CA HIS A 86 19.48 12.24 -11.24
C HIS A 86 20.30 11.97 -9.96
N SER A 87 19.96 10.98 -9.12
CA SER A 87 20.59 10.85 -7.79
C SER A 87 21.45 9.60 -7.59
N GLY A 88 21.56 8.70 -8.57
CA GLY A 88 22.31 7.44 -8.44
C GLY A 88 21.79 6.46 -7.37
N THR A 89 20.85 6.87 -6.52
CA THR A 89 20.24 6.06 -5.48
C THR A 89 19.01 5.36 -6.04
N ASN A 90 19.14 4.07 -6.33
CA ASN A 90 17.99 3.21 -6.59
C ASN A 90 17.26 2.97 -5.27
N ASN A 91 16.17 3.70 -5.04
CA ASN A 91 15.30 3.41 -3.90
C ASN A 91 14.28 2.38 -4.35
N ALA A 92 14.16 1.26 -3.64
CA ALA A 92 13.16 0.26 -3.93
C ALA A 92 12.18 0.17 -2.78
N MET A 93 10.95 -0.25 -3.08
CA MET A 93 9.92 -0.51 -2.09
C MET A 93 9.23 -1.83 -2.38
N TYR A 94 8.83 -2.51 -1.32
CA TYR A 94 7.84 -3.56 -1.44
C TYR A 94 6.44 -2.96 -1.44
N VAL A 95 5.53 -3.63 -2.12
CA VAL A 95 4.14 -3.20 -2.24
C VAL A 95 3.23 -4.40 -2.03
N LEU A 96 2.35 -4.29 -1.04
CA LEU A 96 1.24 -5.22 -0.84
C LEU A 96 0.06 -4.79 -1.69
N THR A 97 -0.49 -5.70 -2.49
CA THR A 97 -1.57 -5.42 -3.47
C THR A 97 -2.65 -6.51 -3.44
N GLN A 98 -3.66 -6.40 -4.31
CA GLN A 98 -4.82 -7.31 -4.45
C GLN A 98 -5.90 -7.11 -3.38
N SER A 99 -5.61 -7.37 -2.11
CA SER A 99 -6.61 -7.38 -1.02
C SER A 99 -6.49 -6.21 -0.04
N TRP A 100 -5.62 -5.24 -0.32
CA TRP A 100 -5.36 -4.11 0.57
C TRP A 100 -6.61 -3.24 0.83
N ASN A 101 -7.38 -2.87 -0.20
CA ASN A 101 -8.60 -2.08 -0.04
C ASN A 101 -9.62 -2.79 0.86
N MET A 102 -9.78 -4.10 0.70
CA MET A 102 -10.69 -4.89 1.54
C MET A 102 -10.24 -4.85 3.00
N PHE A 103 -8.94 -4.99 3.24
CA PHE A 103 -8.38 -4.86 4.59
C PHE A 103 -8.60 -3.45 5.16
N ARG A 104 -8.35 -2.41 4.37
CA ARG A 104 -8.58 -1.01 4.74
C ARG A 104 -10.04 -0.75 5.11
N GLU A 105 -10.98 -1.20 4.28
CA GLU A 105 -12.42 -1.03 4.49
C GLU A 105 -12.90 -1.77 5.73
N SER A 106 -12.52 -3.04 5.90
CA SER A 106 -12.96 -3.83 7.06
C SER A 106 -12.41 -3.31 8.38
N ASN A 107 -11.31 -2.56 8.36
CA ASN A 107 -10.69 -1.98 9.54
C ASN A 107 -10.97 -0.48 9.72
N GLY A 108 -11.69 0.16 8.78
CA GLY A 108 -11.98 1.59 8.80
C GLY A 108 -10.71 2.45 8.80
N LEU A 109 -9.75 2.12 7.94
CA LEU A 109 -8.46 2.82 7.89
C LEU A 109 -8.53 4.07 7.02
N GLU A 110 -8.06 5.18 7.57
CA GLU A 110 -8.02 6.49 6.93
C GLU A 110 -6.59 7.03 6.85
N ALA A 111 -6.40 8.07 6.05
CA ALA A 111 -5.10 8.74 5.93
C ALA A 111 -4.65 9.25 7.32
N GLY A 112 -3.34 9.17 7.59
CA GLY A 112 -2.77 9.57 8.88
C GLY A 112 -2.82 8.49 9.97
N MET A 113 -3.75 7.52 9.90
CA MET A 113 -3.79 6.41 10.84
C MET A 113 -2.51 5.55 10.77
N VAL A 114 -2.04 5.09 11.92
CA VAL A 114 -0.83 4.26 12.02
C VAL A 114 -1.18 2.79 11.85
N VAL A 115 -0.48 2.13 10.92
CA VAL A 115 -0.54 0.69 10.71
C VAL A 115 0.81 0.04 11.01
N GLN A 116 0.75 -1.15 11.58
CA GLN A 116 1.88 -2.07 11.72
C GLN A 116 1.69 -3.23 10.76
N VAL A 117 2.75 -3.52 9.99
CA VAL A 117 2.84 -4.74 9.18
C VAL A 117 3.80 -5.68 9.88
N ARG A 118 3.35 -6.90 10.17
CA ARG A 118 4.21 -7.98 10.67
C ARG A 118 4.24 -9.11 9.66
N SER A 119 5.32 -9.88 9.63
CA SER A 119 5.44 -11.04 8.76
C SER A 119 5.91 -12.25 9.53
N PHE A 120 5.44 -13.42 9.12
CA PHE A 120 5.87 -14.72 9.61
C PHE A 120 5.73 -15.74 8.49
N GLN A 121 6.32 -16.92 8.68
CA GLN A 121 6.20 -18.03 7.75
C GLN A 121 5.46 -19.19 8.42
N VAL A 122 4.62 -19.89 7.65
CA VAL A 122 3.98 -21.15 8.05
C VAL A 122 4.08 -22.10 6.87
N ASN A 123 4.66 -23.29 7.06
CA ASN A 123 4.81 -24.31 6.01
C ASN A 123 5.41 -23.73 4.71
N SER A 124 6.48 -22.94 4.81
CA SER A 124 7.16 -22.27 3.70
C SER A 124 6.31 -21.26 2.91
N ARG A 125 5.15 -20.84 3.44
CA ARG A 125 4.34 -19.76 2.90
C ARG A 125 4.49 -18.52 3.77
N ARG A 126 4.68 -17.35 3.16
CA ARG A 126 4.68 -16.07 3.86
C ARG A 126 3.27 -15.64 4.25
N TRP A 127 3.18 -15.14 5.47
CA TRP A 127 2.01 -14.51 6.04
C TRP A 127 2.32 -13.07 6.45
N PHE A 128 1.29 -12.22 6.39
CA PHE A 128 1.31 -10.87 6.90
C PHE A 128 0.20 -10.67 7.93
N ILE A 129 0.52 -10.03 9.05
CA ILE A 129 -0.46 -9.52 10.00
C ILE A 129 -0.50 -8.02 9.83
N LEU A 130 -1.70 -7.50 9.59
CA LEU A 130 -1.92 -6.07 9.45
C LEU A 130 -2.71 -5.59 10.67
N VAL A 131 -2.08 -4.73 11.47
CA VAL A 131 -2.63 -4.22 12.73
C VAL A 131 -2.72 -2.71 12.64
N ASN A 132 -3.83 -2.13 13.09
CA ASN A 132 -3.89 -0.69 13.35
C ASN A 132 -3.96 -0.44 14.86
N ASN A 133 -3.13 0.49 15.32
CA ASN A 133 -3.29 1.04 16.66
C ASN A 133 -4.39 2.09 16.54
N ARG A 134 -5.64 1.70 16.81
CA ARG A 134 -6.68 2.68 17.11
C ARG A 134 -6.36 3.25 18.48
N GLU A 135 -5.38 4.14 18.56
CA GLU A 135 -5.50 5.21 19.54
C GLU A 135 -6.50 6.17 18.90
N GLU A 136 -7.65 6.33 19.54
CA GLU A 136 -8.60 7.37 19.15
C GLU A 136 -7.83 8.68 19.13
N CYS A 137 -7.62 9.23 17.94
CA CYS A 137 -7.08 10.56 17.80
C CYS A 137 -8.15 11.48 18.39
N SER A 138 -7.97 11.85 19.66
CA SER A 138 -8.54 13.04 20.25
C SER A 138 -8.33 14.13 19.22
N SER A 139 -9.44 14.65 18.72
CA SER A 139 -9.49 15.80 17.82
C SER A 139 -8.56 16.87 18.39
N ASP A 140 -7.57 17.28 17.60
CA ASP A 140 -7.24 18.68 17.34
C ASP A 140 -5.84 18.79 16.68
N GLU A 141 -5.80 19.64 15.63
CA GLU A 141 -4.62 20.24 14.99
C GLU A 141 -3.76 19.36 14.04
N CYS A 142 -3.42 19.76 12.80
CA CYS A 142 -3.69 20.99 12.06
C CYS A 142 -3.42 20.78 10.56
N ASN A 143 -4.26 21.46 9.78
CA ASN A 143 -4.17 21.82 8.38
C ASN A 143 -2.74 22.05 7.85
N ARG A 144 -2.33 21.33 6.80
CA ARG A 144 -1.35 21.85 5.82
C ARG A 144 -1.79 21.52 4.40
N SER A 145 -2.21 22.60 3.73
CA SER A 145 -2.49 22.73 2.30
C SER A 145 -1.43 22.06 1.41
N CYS A 146 -1.90 21.38 0.38
CA CYS A 146 -1.24 21.36 -0.92
C CYS A 146 -2.27 21.68 -2.01
N ASP A 147 -2.43 22.98 -2.27
CA ASP A 147 -3.06 23.53 -3.47
C ASP A 147 -2.30 23.06 -4.72
N GLY A 148 -2.74 21.95 -5.30
CA GLY A 148 -2.37 21.48 -6.62
C GLY A 148 -3.50 21.78 -7.60
N ALA A 149 -3.56 23.00 -8.12
CA ALA A 149 -4.52 23.41 -9.13
C ALA A 149 -4.47 22.47 -10.35
N SER A 150 -5.61 21.87 -10.70
CA SER A 150 -5.88 21.35 -12.04
C SER A 150 -7.31 21.71 -12.39
N THR A 151 -7.48 22.92 -12.92
CA THR A 151 -8.72 23.40 -13.52
C THR A 151 -9.12 22.48 -14.66
N SER A 152 -10.26 21.79 -14.50
CA SER A 152 -10.95 21.12 -15.60
C SER A 152 -11.53 22.19 -16.55
N LYS A 153 -11.13 22.18 -17.83
CA LYS A 153 -11.77 23.00 -18.86
C LYS A 153 -13.12 22.36 -19.22
N SER A 154 -14.21 22.94 -18.73
CA SER A 154 -15.56 22.69 -19.21
C SER A 154 -15.78 23.41 -20.54
N SER A 155 -16.04 22.66 -21.61
CA SER A 155 -16.51 23.19 -22.88
C SER A 155 -18.03 23.44 -22.81
N ASN A 156 -18.44 24.69 -22.66
CA ASN A 156 -19.84 25.08 -22.81
C ASN A 156 -20.16 25.40 -24.28
N ILE A 157 -20.92 24.49 -24.87
CA ILE A 157 -21.84 24.63 -25.99
C ILE A 157 -22.60 25.97 -25.99
N ALA A 158 -22.52 26.72 -27.11
CA ALA A 158 -23.31 27.92 -27.37
C ALA A 158 -24.26 27.67 -28.53
N SER A 159 -25.58 27.66 -28.26
CA SER A 159 -26.65 27.75 -29.26
C SER A 159 -27.95 28.20 -28.59
N THR A 160 -28.30 29.49 -28.66
CA THR A 160 -29.71 29.93 -28.53
C THR A 160 -29.91 31.24 -29.29
N THR A 161 -30.51 31.07 -30.48
CA THR A 161 -31.63 31.81 -31.06
C THR A 161 -31.99 33.18 -30.47
N GLY A 162 -31.96 34.20 -31.32
CA GLY A 162 -32.55 35.52 -31.07
C GLY A 162 -33.15 36.11 -32.35
N SER A 163 -34.45 35.89 -32.55
CA SER A 163 -35.28 36.55 -33.56
C SER A 163 -35.33 38.06 -33.31
N LYS A 164 -35.28 38.87 -34.37
CA LYS A 164 -35.81 40.25 -34.35
C LYS A 164 -36.79 40.43 -35.50
N THR A 165 -38.03 40.71 -35.11
CA THR A 165 -39.14 41.17 -35.92
C THR A 165 -39.32 42.66 -35.67
N GLN A 166 -39.67 43.37 -36.75
CA GLN A 166 -40.11 44.76 -36.87
C GLN A 166 -39.05 45.86 -36.69
#